data_AF-E3N5Q9-F1
#
_entry.id   AF-E3N5Q9-F1
#
_cell.length_a   1.000
_cell.length_b   1.000
_cell.length_c   1.000
_cell.angle_alpha   90.00
_cell.angle_beta   90.00
_cell.angle_gamma   90.00
#
_symmetry.space_group_name_H-M   'P 1'
#
loop_
_entity.id
_entity.type
_entity.pdbx_description
1 polymer ?
#
loop_
_entity_poly.entity_id
_entity_poly.type
_entity_poly.pdbx_seq_one_letter_code
_entity_poly.pdbx_strand_id
1 'polypeptide(L)'
;MDFLNDFETSDDEDQTRTQKTPIYPPFSTNLHDKFWFRDVSKENQTPTAVNEIDLFRVADYFYTGDFEAAENILKELRENTKNNRTHEVMLIDSLLQCSIGKKDKLSSSEISSCLRLLTDYESLLVDFGDQVQFLRTKALLLAKLPDDTRRENFRNTMALLCQLCGSFENWQLFENGAKYFSDLEMYGLKLKTKKVLHYEIEHSRGFVKEKLQKKLKRIEDETKVIEKKLQQNDVRFQIDLILSSLNSHKDTVNSSESATSSQFRAHDSRSKNKLIPSSDQPAVISDFFHRFPFLSSS
;
A
#
# COMPACT_ATOMS: atom_id res chain seq x y z
N MET A 1 44.27 13.32 -14.01
CA MET A 1 45.29 12.92 -13.03
C MET A 1 44.80 13.34 -11.66
N ASP A 2 45.10 12.47 -10.70
CA ASP A 2 44.46 12.28 -9.40
C ASP A 2 44.59 13.45 -8.41
N PHE A 3 43.48 13.72 -7.72
CA PHE A 3 43.33 14.69 -6.62
C PHE A 3 43.50 14.00 -5.24
N LEU A 4 44.24 12.89 -5.17
CA LEU A 4 44.35 12.03 -4.00
C LEU A 4 45.82 11.68 -3.66
N ASN A 5 46.73 12.66 -3.69
CA ASN A 5 48.14 12.41 -3.37
C ASN A 5 48.73 13.20 -2.20
N ASP A 6 47.95 13.99 -1.47
CA ASP A 6 48.49 14.75 -0.31
C ASP A 6 47.95 14.24 1.02
N PHE A 7 48.29 12.99 1.35
CA PHE A 7 48.39 12.58 2.75
C PHE A 7 49.72 11.87 2.95
N GLU A 8 50.78 12.67 3.01
CA GLU A 8 52.08 12.24 3.50
C GLU A 8 51.96 11.82 4.98
N THR A 9 52.34 10.58 5.23
CA THR A 9 52.52 9.99 6.54
C THR A 9 53.93 10.34 7.00
N SER A 10 54.08 11.18 8.03
CA SER A 10 55.36 11.34 8.73
C SER A 10 55.30 10.57 10.05
N ASP A 11 55.94 9.41 10.07
CA ASP A 11 56.40 8.75 11.29
C ASP A 11 57.81 9.27 11.66
N ASP A 12 58.15 9.11 12.95
CA ASP A 12 59.42 9.39 13.66
C ASP A 12 59.42 10.71 14.47
N GLU A 13 59.60 10.78 15.80
CA GLU A 13 59.98 9.79 16.82
C GLU A 13 59.56 10.24 18.24
N ASP A 14 59.31 9.23 19.09
CA ASP A 14 59.52 9.14 20.55
C ASP A 14 59.38 10.37 21.47
N GLN A 15 58.34 10.36 22.32
CA GLN A 15 58.48 10.48 23.79
C GLN A 15 57.33 9.77 24.51
N THR A 16 57.67 8.66 25.18
CA THR A 16 57.00 8.05 26.35
C THR A 16 55.81 8.82 26.93
N ARG A 17 54.61 8.50 26.48
CA ARG A 17 53.38 8.67 27.26
C ARG A 17 52.68 7.33 27.29
N THR A 18 52.72 6.69 28.46
CA THR A 18 51.81 5.60 28.83
C THR A 18 50.42 5.90 28.28
N GLN A 19 50.03 5.21 27.21
CA GLN A 19 48.64 5.14 26.79
C GLN A 19 47.91 4.47 27.95
N LYS A 20 47.34 5.26 28.84
CA LYS A 20 46.14 4.83 29.54
C LYS A 20 45.14 4.63 28.41
N THR A 21 44.99 3.39 27.96
CA THR A 21 43.79 2.97 27.26
C THR A 21 42.64 3.55 28.06
N PRO A 22 41.81 4.45 27.51
CA PRO A 22 40.52 4.67 28.12
C PRO A 22 39.85 3.30 28.04
N ILE A 23 39.79 2.61 29.18
CA ILE A 23 38.90 1.46 29.36
C ILE A 23 37.51 2.07 29.31
N TYR A 24 37.06 2.41 28.11
CA TYR A 24 35.64 2.49 27.87
C TYR A 24 35.13 1.09 28.24
N PRO A 25 34.13 0.96 29.13
CA PRO A 25 33.43 -0.31 29.22
C PRO A 25 33.06 -0.69 27.78
N PRO A 26 33.22 -1.97 27.39
CA PRO A 26 32.88 -2.39 26.04
C PRO A 26 31.49 -1.85 25.74
N PHE A 27 31.34 -1.16 24.62
CA PHE A 27 30.03 -0.73 24.15
C PHE A 27 29.22 -2.00 23.91
N SER A 28 28.49 -2.45 24.92
CA SER A 28 27.42 -3.42 24.73
C SER A 28 26.26 -2.60 24.23
N THR A 29 25.89 -2.81 22.98
CA THR A 29 24.53 -2.47 22.58
C THR A 29 23.61 -3.19 23.57
N ASN A 30 22.96 -2.46 24.48
CA ASN A 30 21.72 -2.93 25.09
C ASN A 30 20.69 -2.91 23.96
N LEU A 31 20.88 -3.80 22.98
CA LEU A 31 19.82 -4.30 22.15
C LEU A 31 18.90 -4.94 23.16
N HIS A 32 17.85 -4.23 23.55
CA HIS A 32 16.71 -4.86 24.18
C HIS A 32 16.48 -6.19 23.47
N ASP A 33 16.35 -7.28 24.25
CA ASP A 33 16.07 -8.60 23.71
C ASP A 33 15.02 -8.47 22.60
N LYS A 34 15.16 -9.22 21.51
CA LYS A 34 14.34 -9.07 20.29
C LYS A 34 12.83 -9.09 20.58
N PHE A 35 12.43 -9.61 21.74
CA PHE A 35 11.06 -9.71 22.23
C PHE A 35 10.85 -9.12 23.63
N TRP A 36 11.65 -8.14 24.03
CA TRP A 36 11.59 -7.52 25.36
C TRP A 36 10.17 -7.11 25.79
N PHE A 37 9.36 -6.67 24.83
CA PHE A 37 7.98 -6.21 25.04
C PHE A 37 6.98 -7.33 25.39
N ARG A 38 7.30 -8.61 25.17
CA ARG A 38 6.35 -9.71 25.42
C ARG A 38 6.02 -9.85 26.90
N ASP A 39 7.06 -9.95 27.74
CA ASP A 39 6.90 -10.27 29.17
C ASP A 39 7.14 -9.08 30.11
N VAL A 40 7.38 -7.88 29.55
CA VAL A 40 7.57 -6.69 30.38
C VAL A 40 6.29 -6.32 31.13
N SER A 41 6.44 -6.14 32.44
CA SER A 41 5.38 -5.63 33.30
C SER A 41 5.09 -4.18 32.96
N LYS A 42 3.80 -3.87 32.84
CA LYS A 42 3.28 -2.50 32.70
C LYS A 42 3.27 -1.75 34.05
N GLU A 43 3.47 -2.46 35.16
CA GLU A 43 3.44 -1.87 36.50
C GLU A 43 4.59 -0.87 36.67
N ASN A 44 4.29 0.31 37.22
CA ASN A 44 5.21 1.42 37.43
C ASN A 44 5.85 2.01 36.15
N GLN A 45 5.32 1.67 34.96
CA GLN A 45 5.73 2.29 33.70
C GLN A 45 5.00 3.61 33.45
N THR A 46 5.61 4.48 32.64
CA THR A 46 4.92 5.71 32.19
C THR A 46 3.81 5.35 31.20
N PRO A 47 2.75 6.17 31.08
CA PRO A 47 1.68 5.92 30.10
C PRO A 47 2.21 5.78 28.66
N THR A 48 3.24 6.55 28.30
CA THR A 48 3.89 6.45 26.98
C THR A 48 4.59 5.10 26.78
N ALA A 49 5.32 4.63 27.79
CA ALA A 49 5.99 3.32 27.72
C ALA A 49 4.98 2.17 27.68
N VAL A 50 3.87 2.27 28.42
CA VAL A 50 2.76 1.30 28.36
C VAL A 50 2.19 1.21 26.95
N ASN A 51 1.88 2.36 26.33
CA ASN A 51 1.36 2.40 24.97
C ASN A 51 2.34 1.82 23.95
N GLU A 52 3.63 2.11 24.09
CA GLU A 52 4.68 1.57 23.22
C GLU A 52 4.77 0.04 23.34
N ILE A 53 4.79 -0.50 24.56
CA ILE A 53 4.76 -1.95 24.81
C ILE A 53 3.53 -2.58 24.13
N ASP A 54 2.36 -1.96 24.26
CA ASP A 54 1.13 -2.45 23.65
C ASP A 54 1.16 -2.42 22.13
N LEU A 55 1.71 -1.37 21.51
CA LEU A 55 1.87 -1.30 20.07
C LEU A 55 2.86 -2.36 19.54
N PHE A 56 3.94 -2.63 20.28
CA PHE A 56 4.85 -3.74 19.91
C PHE A 56 4.18 -5.10 20.03
N ARG A 57 3.38 -5.32 21.08
CA ARG A 57 2.58 -6.55 21.24
C ARG A 57 1.56 -6.72 20.12
N VAL A 58 0.85 -5.65 19.74
CA VAL A 58 -0.06 -5.65 18.58
C VAL A 58 0.67 -6.06 17.32
N ALA A 59 1.84 -5.50 17.04
CA ALA A 59 2.62 -5.84 15.86
C ALA A 59 3.07 -7.32 15.86
N ASP A 60 3.46 -7.86 17.02
CA ASP A 60 3.83 -9.26 17.18
C ASP A 60 2.63 -10.20 16.96
N TYR A 61 1.50 -9.92 17.62
CA TYR A 61 0.26 -10.68 17.43
C TYR A 61 -0.23 -10.65 15.99
N PHE A 62 -0.18 -9.49 15.34
CA PHE A 62 -0.53 -9.35 13.93
C PHE A 62 0.38 -10.20 13.04
N TYR A 63 1.69 -10.19 13.31
CA TYR A 63 2.66 -11.00 12.55
C TYR A 63 2.46 -12.50 12.75
N THR A 64 2.07 -12.94 13.95
CA THR A 64 1.77 -14.35 14.24
C THR A 64 0.37 -14.77 13.81
N GLY A 65 -0.48 -13.83 13.37
CA GLY A 65 -1.85 -14.08 12.91
C GLY A 65 -2.89 -14.18 14.03
N ASP A 66 -2.56 -13.76 15.25
CA ASP A 66 -3.50 -13.66 16.38
C ASP A 66 -4.20 -12.29 16.34
N PHE A 67 -5.11 -12.14 15.38
CA PHE A 67 -5.81 -10.88 15.15
C PHE A 67 -6.78 -10.52 16.29
N GLU A 68 -7.28 -11.50 17.05
CA GLU A 68 -8.18 -11.25 18.16
C GLU A 68 -7.45 -10.62 19.35
N ALA A 69 -6.27 -11.13 19.70
CA ALA A 69 -5.43 -10.52 20.74
C ALA A 69 -5.00 -9.09 20.35
N ALA A 70 -4.61 -8.88 19.09
CA ALA A 70 -4.29 -7.56 18.56
C ALA A 70 -5.49 -6.59 18.63
N GLU A 71 -6.68 -7.04 18.21
CA GLU A 71 -7.90 -6.22 18.27
C GLU A 71 -8.27 -5.80 19.69
N ASN A 72 -8.10 -6.68 20.68
CA ASN A 72 -8.42 -6.37 22.07
C ASN A 72 -7.53 -5.24 22.62
N ILE A 73 -6.22 -5.32 22.37
CA ILE A 73 -5.28 -4.26 22.78
C ILE A 73 -5.60 -2.95 22.05
N LEU A 74 -5.88 -3.00 20.74
CA LEU A 74 -6.21 -1.81 19.96
C LEU A 74 -7.50 -1.12 20.41
N LYS A 75 -8.53 -1.89 20.80
CA LYS A 75 -9.77 -1.33 21.38
C LYS A 75 -9.50 -0.63 22.71
N GLU A 76 -8.72 -1.27 23.58
CA GLU A 76 -8.31 -0.68 24.86
C GLU A 76 -7.53 0.63 24.67
N LEU A 77 -6.55 0.64 23.74
CA LEU A 77 -5.78 1.83 23.41
C LEU A 77 -6.67 2.97 22.89
N ARG A 78 -7.67 2.64 22.06
CA ARG A 78 -8.61 3.62 21.49
C ARG A 78 -9.52 4.23 22.56
N GLU A 79 -9.98 3.45 23.52
CA GLU A 79 -10.90 3.90 24.57
C GLU A 79 -10.19 4.68 25.70
N ASN A 80 -8.98 4.25 26.06
CA ASN A 80 -8.30 4.77 27.26
C ASN A 80 -7.27 5.87 26.98
N THR A 81 -6.94 6.14 25.72
CA THR A 81 -5.96 7.16 25.34
C THR A 81 -6.63 8.40 24.76
N LYS A 82 -6.21 9.58 25.20
CA LYS A 82 -6.54 10.84 24.50
C LYS A 82 -5.80 10.87 23.17
N ASN A 83 -6.47 10.41 22.12
CA ASN A 83 -5.88 10.31 20.79
C ASN A 83 -5.92 11.66 20.08
N ASN A 84 -4.79 12.06 19.52
CA ASN A 84 -4.81 13.06 18.46
C ASN A 84 -5.33 12.38 17.17
N ARG A 85 -5.67 13.19 16.17
CA ARG A 85 -6.17 12.72 14.88
C ARG A 85 -5.28 11.63 14.25
N THR A 86 -3.97 11.80 14.26
CA THR A 86 -3.02 10.84 13.66
C THR A 86 -3.03 9.49 14.38
N HIS A 87 -3.06 9.49 15.72
CA HIS A 87 -3.19 8.27 16.52
C HIS A 87 -4.53 7.58 16.27
N GLU A 88 -5.61 8.35 16.17
CA GLU A 88 -6.95 7.81 15.89
C GLU A 88 -7.00 7.12 14.51
N VAL A 89 -6.43 7.76 13.48
CA VAL A 89 -6.30 7.16 12.14
C VAL A 89 -5.49 5.86 12.19
N MET A 90 -4.34 5.86 12.88
CA MET A 90 -3.50 4.67 13.03
C MET A 90 -4.24 3.52 13.73
N LEU A 91 -4.98 3.80 14.81
CA LEU A 91 -5.74 2.80 15.56
C LEU A 91 -6.89 2.24 14.74
N ILE A 92 -7.66 3.10 14.05
CA ILE A 92 -8.75 2.66 13.18
C ILE A 92 -8.21 1.80 12.03
N ASP A 93 -7.15 2.25 11.35
CA ASP A 93 -6.54 1.48 10.27
C ASP A 93 -6.05 0.12 10.78
N SER A 94 -5.36 0.07 11.92
CA SER A 94 -4.87 -1.18 12.52
C SER A 94 -6.00 -2.15 12.87
N LEU A 95 -7.13 -1.65 13.42
CA LEU A 95 -8.32 -2.46 13.70
C LEU A 95 -8.92 -3.03 12.41
N LEU A 96 -9.03 -2.22 11.36
CA LEU A 96 -9.52 -2.66 10.06
C LEU A 96 -8.58 -3.72 9.45
N GLN A 97 -7.26 -3.54 9.55
CA GLN A 97 -6.28 -4.52 9.08
C GLN A 97 -6.39 -5.85 9.82
N CYS A 98 -6.66 -5.85 11.13
CA CYS A 98 -6.91 -7.09 11.88
C CYS A 98 -8.13 -7.85 11.33
N SER A 99 -9.23 -7.13 11.09
CA SER A 99 -10.43 -7.72 10.49
C SER A 99 -10.20 -8.22 9.06
N ILE A 100 -9.40 -7.51 8.25
CA ILE A 100 -8.99 -7.96 6.91
C ILE A 100 -8.14 -9.23 6.98
N GLY A 101 -7.24 -9.32 7.96
CA GLY A 101 -6.27 -10.41 8.14
C GLY A 101 -6.88 -11.74 8.61
N LYS A 102 -8.00 -11.71 9.35
CA LYS A 102 -8.72 -12.91 9.79
C LYS A 102 -9.00 -13.85 8.62
N LYS A 103 -8.69 -15.15 8.76
CA LYS A 103 -8.91 -16.13 7.69
C LYS A 103 -10.39 -16.39 7.44
N ASP A 104 -11.16 -16.44 8.52
CA ASP A 104 -12.59 -16.73 8.48
C ASP A 104 -13.40 -15.58 7.87
N LYS A 105 -14.68 -15.89 7.59
CA LYS A 105 -15.64 -14.87 7.19
C LYS A 105 -16.00 -14.04 8.42
N LEU A 106 -16.08 -12.73 8.23
CA LEU A 106 -16.52 -11.81 9.27
C LEU A 106 -17.99 -12.07 9.62
N SER A 107 -18.27 -12.12 10.92
CA SER A 107 -19.64 -12.14 11.44
C SER A 107 -20.37 -10.83 11.14
N SER A 108 -21.71 -10.83 11.17
CA SER A 108 -22.51 -9.62 10.92
C SER A 108 -22.16 -8.45 11.87
N SER A 109 -21.79 -8.76 13.12
CA SER A 109 -21.38 -7.75 14.11
C SER A 109 -20.02 -7.13 13.78
N GLU A 110 -19.05 -7.95 13.36
CA GLU A 110 -17.74 -7.47 12.88
C GLU A 110 -17.88 -6.61 11.62
N ILE A 111 -18.74 -7.01 10.68
CA ILE A 111 -19.02 -6.24 9.47
C ILE A 111 -19.57 -4.86 9.82
N SER A 112 -20.56 -4.79 10.73
CA SER A 112 -21.13 -3.53 11.19
C SER A 112 -20.08 -2.64 11.86
N SER A 113 -19.23 -3.25 12.70
CA SER A 113 -18.13 -2.55 13.37
C SER A 113 -17.11 -1.98 12.39
N CYS A 114 -16.70 -2.76 11.38
CA CYS A 114 -15.78 -2.32 10.33
C CYS A 114 -16.36 -1.18 9.48
N LEU A 115 -17.67 -1.23 9.18
CA LEU A 115 -18.33 -0.17 8.44
C LEU A 115 -18.36 1.15 9.23
N ARG A 116 -18.65 1.08 10.53
CA ARG A 116 -18.57 2.25 11.40
C ARG A 116 -17.14 2.82 11.45
N LEU A 117 -16.14 1.95 11.61
CA LEU A 117 -14.73 2.35 11.57
C LEU A 117 -14.34 3.02 10.25
N LEU A 118 -14.84 2.56 9.11
CA LEU A 118 -14.60 3.23 7.83
C LEU A 118 -15.22 4.64 7.79
N THR A 119 -16.43 4.81 8.31
CA THR A 119 -17.07 6.14 8.41
C THR A 119 -16.26 7.07 9.32
N ASP A 120 -15.80 6.57 10.47
CA ASP A 120 -14.94 7.33 11.38
C ASP A 120 -13.64 7.74 10.67
N TYR A 121 -12.97 6.80 9.98
CA TYR A 121 -11.73 7.06 9.24
C TYR A 121 -11.95 8.12 8.14
N GLU A 122 -13.02 7.99 7.35
CA GLU A 122 -13.32 8.94 6.27
C GLU A 122 -13.48 10.39 6.79
N SER A 123 -14.02 10.56 8.00
CA SER A 123 -14.16 11.88 8.63
C SER A 123 -12.84 12.51 9.11
N LEU A 124 -11.77 11.71 9.19
CA LEU A 124 -10.46 12.12 9.70
C LEU A 124 -9.43 12.38 8.59
N LEU A 125 -9.82 12.29 7.32
CA LEU A 125 -8.92 12.54 6.18
C LEU A 125 -8.61 14.03 6.07
N VAL A 126 -7.33 14.40 6.06
CA VAL A 126 -6.92 15.82 5.89
C VAL A 126 -5.99 16.02 4.71
N ASP A 127 -5.27 14.98 4.30
CA ASP A 127 -4.35 15.06 3.18
C ASP A 127 -4.46 13.89 2.20
N PHE A 128 -3.79 14.07 1.07
CA PHE A 128 -3.73 13.08 0.00
C PHE A 128 -3.21 11.71 0.47
N GLY A 129 -2.22 11.70 1.37
CA GLY A 129 -1.65 10.46 1.91
C GLY A 129 -2.67 9.66 2.70
N ASP A 130 -3.45 10.35 3.55
CA ASP A 130 -4.54 9.75 4.30
C ASP A 130 -5.57 9.12 3.37
N GLN A 131 -5.99 9.83 2.31
CA GLN A 131 -7.01 9.34 1.39
C GLN A 131 -6.51 8.12 0.60
N VAL A 132 -5.24 8.10 0.21
CA VAL A 132 -4.64 6.91 -0.42
C VAL A 132 -4.63 5.72 0.53
N GLN A 133 -4.23 5.91 1.80
CA GLN A 133 -4.23 4.82 2.79
C GLN A 133 -5.66 4.34 3.08
N PHE A 134 -6.59 5.25 3.31
CA PHE A 134 -8.00 4.96 3.53
C PHE A 134 -8.61 4.14 2.38
N LEU A 135 -8.40 4.57 1.13
CA LEU A 135 -8.95 3.86 -0.03
C LEU A 135 -8.33 2.48 -0.21
N ARG A 136 -7.04 2.28 0.11
CA ARG A 136 -6.40 0.95 0.13
C ARG A 136 -7.06 0.04 1.15
N THR A 137 -7.22 0.52 2.39
CA THR A 137 -7.84 -0.25 3.47
C THR A 137 -9.32 -0.55 3.16
N LYS A 138 -10.06 0.43 2.64
CA LYS A 138 -11.44 0.27 2.17
C LYS A 138 -11.55 -0.77 1.06
N ALA A 139 -10.67 -0.76 0.06
CA ALA A 139 -10.67 -1.75 -1.02
C ALA A 139 -10.45 -3.17 -0.49
N LEU A 140 -9.44 -3.37 0.37
CA LEU A 140 -9.14 -4.66 0.98
C LEU A 140 -10.30 -5.19 1.83
N LEU A 141 -10.92 -4.32 2.64
CA LEU A 141 -12.09 -4.69 3.42
C LEU A 141 -13.26 -5.08 2.50
N LEU A 142 -13.58 -4.26 1.50
CA LEU A 142 -14.68 -4.54 0.55
C LEU A 142 -14.49 -5.88 -0.17
N ALA A 143 -13.27 -6.24 -0.53
CA ALA A 143 -12.95 -7.55 -1.12
C ALA A 143 -13.21 -8.73 -0.16
N LYS A 144 -12.94 -8.53 1.15
CA LYS A 144 -13.13 -9.54 2.20
C LYS A 144 -14.61 -9.83 2.50
N LEU A 145 -15.47 -8.85 2.28
CA LEU A 145 -16.89 -8.92 2.65
C LEU A 145 -17.68 -9.86 1.71
N PRO A 146 -18.73 -10.53 2.22
CA PRO A 146 -19.43 -11.61 1.50
C PRO A 146 -20.43 -11.14 0.43
N ASP A 147 -20.67 -9.84 0.27
CA ASP A 147 -21.85 -9.31 -0.45
C ASP A 147 -21.50 -8.73 -1.84
N ASP A 148 -22.30 -9.10 -2.85
CA ASP A 148 -22.21 -8.61 -4.23
C ASP A 148 -22.71 -7.17 -4.38
N THR A 149 -23.55 -6.68 -3.46
CA THR A 149 -23.97 -5.27 -3.43
C THR A 149 -22.78 -4.30 -3.24
N ARG A 150 -21.62 -4.83 -2.82
CA ARG A 150 -20.40 -4.07 -2.61
C ARG A 150 -19.46 -4.07 -3.82
N ARG A 151 -19.82 -4.77 -4.90
CA ARG A 151 -19.08 -4.78 -6.17
C ARG A 151 -18.82 -3.37 -6.67
N GLU A 152 -19.87 -2.56 -6.77
CA GLU A 152 -19.75 -1.18 -7.25
C GLU A 152 -18.89 -0.32 -6.32
N ASN A 153 -19.10 -0.45 -5.00
CA ASN A 153 -18.28 0.25 -4.01
C ASN A 153 -16.80 -0.11 -4.11
N PHE A 154 -16.47 -1.39 -4.35
CA PHE A 154 -15.09 -1.82 -4.57
C PHE A 154 -14.52 -1.19 -5.84
N ARG A 155 -15.26 -1.26 -6.97
CA ARG A 155 -14.83 -0.70 -8.26
C ARG A 155 -14.61 0.81 -8.18
N ASN A 156 -15.53 1.54 -7.55
CA ASN A 156 -15.43 2.99 -7.34
C ASN A 156 -14.26 3.35 -6.43
N THR A 157 -14.03 2.58 -5.36
CA THR A 157 -12.88 2.75 -4.47
C THR A 157 -11.57 2.55 -5.23
N MET A 158 -11.49 1.52 -6.06
CA MET A 158 -10.31 1.25 -6.90
C MET A 158 -10.07 2.32 -7.96
N ALA A 159 -11.13 2.84 -8.59
CA ALA A 159 -11.06 3.94 -9.55
C ALA A 159 -10.47 5.21 -8.92
N LEU A 160 -10.99 5.60 -7.74
CA LEU A 160 -10.46 6.73 -6.97
C LEU A 160 -9.00 6.50 -6.57
N LEU A 161 -8.67 5.32 -6.06
CA LEU A 161 -7.31 4.98 -5.62
C LEU A 161 -6.31 5.05 -6.78
N CYS A 162 -6.64 4.47 -7.93
CA CYS A 162 -5.75 4.46 -9.09
C CYS A 162 -5.65 5.84 -9.77
N GLN A 163 -6.70 6.67 -9.68
CA GLN A 163 -6.61 8.07 -10.11
C GLN A 163 -5.76 8.91 -9.15
N LEU A 164 -5.77 8.65 -7.85
CA LEU A 164 -4.90 9.34 -6.90
C LEU A 164 -3.45 8.90 -7.06
N CYS A 165 -3.23 7.59 -7.10
CA CYS A 165 -1.91 6.98 -7.15
C CYS A 165 -1.96 5.72 -8.03
N GLY A 166 -1.52 5.84 -9.28
CA GLY A 166 -1.47 4.74 -10.24
C GLY A 166 -0.30 3.76 -10.06
N SER A 167 0.20 3.57 -8.83
CA SER A 167 1.30 2.64 -8.52
C SER A 167 0.95 1.19 -8.85
N PHE A 168 1.96 0.36 -9.11
CA PHE A 168 1.77 -1.07 -9.32
C PHE A 168 1.05 -1.73 -8.15
N GLU A 169 1.40 -1.39 -6.91
CA GLU A 169 0.75 -1.94 -5.71
C GLU A 169 -0.75 -1.68 -5.70
N ASN A 170 -1.18 -0.49 -6.13
CA ASN A 170 -2.60 -0.15 -6.19
C ASN A 170 -3.31 -0.91 -7.30
N TRP A 171 -2.72 -1.01 -8.49
CA TRP A 171 -3.29 -1.82 -9.57
C TRP A 171 -3.38 -3.30 -9.21
N GLN A 172 -2.45 -3.81 -8.39
CA GLN A 172 -2.48 -5.20 -7.95
C GLN A 172 -3.68 -5.50 -7.02
N LEU A 173 -4.21 -4.52 -6.28
CA LEU A 173 -5.34 -4.72 -5.35
C LEU A 173 -6.64 -5.16 -6.05
N PHE A 174 -6.78 -4.95 -7.36
CA PHE A 174 -7.89 -5.51 -8.12
C PHE A 174 -7.98 -7.04 -7.99
N GLU A 175 -6.84 -7.73 -7.79
CA GLU A 175 -6.79 -9.20 -7.61
C GLU A 175 -7.53 -9.65 -6.34
N ASN A 176 -7.51 -8.85 -5.27
CA ASN A 176 -8.26 -9.16 -4.04
C ASN A 176 -9.77 -9.21 -4.30
N GLY A 177 -10.25 -8.38 -5.23
CA GLY A 177 -11.63 -8.31 -5.68
C GLY A 177 -11.91 -9.11 -6.95
N ALA A 178 -11.09 -10.11 -7.33
CA ALA A 178 -11.23 -10.81 -8.61
C ALA A 178 -12.65 -11.35 -8.89
N LYS A 179 -13.39 -11.74 -7.85
CA LYS A 179 -14.80 -12.18 -7.93
C LYS A 179 -15.75 -11.14 -8.54
N TYR A 180 -15.36 -9.86 -8.54
CA TYR A 180 -16.14 -8.74 -9.05
C TYR A 180 -15.92 -8.45 -10.53
N PHE A 181 -15.04 -9.22 -11.19
CA PHE A 181 -14.63 -9.00 -12.56
C PHE A 181 -14.79 -10.28 -13.40
N SER A 182 -15.24 -10.12 -14.63
CA SER A 182 -15.22 -11.14 -15.67
C SER A 182 -13.79 -11.47 -16.11
N ASP A 183 -13.60 -12.61 -16.77
CA ASP A 183 -12.31 -12.97 -17.35
C ASP A 183 -11.78 -11.90 -18.33
N LEU A 184 -12.67 -11.22 -19.06
CA LEU A 184 -12.33 -10.14 -19.99
C LEU A 184 -11.82 -8.89 -19.24
N GLU A 185 -12.51 -8.48 -18.17
CA GLU A 185 -12.07 -7.39 -17.30
C GLU A 185 -10.73 -7.72 -16.64
N MET A 186 -10.59 -8.94 -16.12
CA MET A 186 -9.34 -9.42 -15.51
C MET A 186 -8.19 -9.43 -16.52
N TYR A 187 -8.44 -9.80 -17.78
CA TYR A 187 -7.44 -9.72 -18.84
C TYR A 187 -6.96 -8.28 -19.05
N GLY A 188 -7.89 -7.32 -19.18
CA GLY A 188 -7.54 -5.91 -19.31
C GLY A 188 -6.77 -5.36 -18.10
N LEU A 189 -7.17 -5.75 -16.88
CA LEU A 189 -6.47 -5.40 -15.64
C LEU A 189 -5.04 -5.95 -15.61
N LYS A 190 -4.83 -7.20 -16.03
CA LYS A 190 -3.49 -7.81 -16.09
C LYS A 190 -2.60 -7.11 -17.11
N LEU A 191 -3.12 -6.75 -18.28
CA LEU A 191 -2.37 -5.97 -19.28
C LEU A 191 -2.00 -4.58 -18.77
N LYS A 192 -2.94 -3.88 -18.11
CA LYS A 192 -2.67 -2.58 -17.49
C LYS A 192 -1.62 -2.68 -16.38
N THR A 193 -1.78 -3.64 -15.48
CA THR A 193 -0.84 -3.91 -14.38
C THR A 193 0.55 -4.25 -14.92
N LYS A 194 0.63 -5.08 -15.96
CA LYS A 194 1.88 -5.36 -16.69
C LYS A 194 2.53 -4.08 -17.21
N LYS A 195 1.77 -3.19 -17.85
CA LYS A 195 2.27 -1.90 -18.38
C LYS A 195 2.83 -1.00 -17.27
N VAL A 196 2.15 -0.91 -16.13
CA VAL A 196 2.63 -0.14 -14.96
C VAL A 196 3.90 -0.76 -14.38
N LEU A 197 3.96 -2.08 -14.23
CA LEU A 197 5.12 -2.78 -13.71
C LEU A 197 6.35 -2.64 -14.61
N HIS A 198 6.18 -2.65 -15.94
CA HIS A 198 7.28 -2.39 -16.88
C HIS A 198 7.93 -1.03 -16.61
N TYR A 199 7.12 0.01 -16.43
CA TYR A 199 7.61 1.34 -16.09
C TYR A 199 8.40 1.34 -14.77
N GLU A 200 7.90 0.68 -13.72
CA GLU A 200 8.63 0.59 -12.45
C GLU A 200 9.96 -0.18 -12.56
N ILE A 201 10.00 -1.24 -13.37
CA ILE A 201 11.23 -2.01 -13.64
C ILE A 201 12.28 -1.16 -14.35
N GLU A 202 11.88 -0.33 -15.31
CA GLU A 202 12.77 0.58 -16.04
C GLU A 202 13.45 1.59 -15.11
N HIS A 203 12.75 2.00 -14.05
CA HIS A 203 13.22 3.01 -13.09
C HIS A 203 13.81 2.40 -11.81
N SER A 204 13.83 1.08 -11.69
CA SER A 204 14.39 0.35 -10.54
C SER A 204 15.80 -0.17 -10.79
N ARG A 205 16.57 -0.38 -9.72
CA ARG A 205 17.95 -0.93 -9.78
C ARG A 205 18.16 -2.06 -8.78
N GLY A 206 19.17 -2.90 -9.04
CA GLY A 206 19.61 -3.98 -8.15
C GLY A 206 18.50 -4.96 -7.75
N PHE A 207 18.51 -5.35 -6.48
CA PHE A 207 17.57 -6.32 -5.91
C PHE A 207 16.08 -5.99 -6.14
N VAL A 208 15.73 -4.69 -6.14
CA VAL A 208 14.34 -4.26 -6.39
C VAL A 208 13.94 -4.62 -7.82
N LYS A 209 14.80 -4.34 -8.80
CA LYS A 209 14.55 -4.67 -10.21
C LYS A 209 14.35 -6.16 -10.40
N GLU A 210 15.19 -7.00 -9.79
CA GLU A 210 15.07 -8.45 -9.86
C GLU A 210 13.74 -8.96 -9.27
N LYS A 211 13.32 -8.41 -8.13
CA LYS A 211 12.03 -8.75 -7.50
C LYS A 211 10.85 -8.37 -8.40
N LEU A 212 10.89 -7.18 -9.00
CA LEU A 212 9.85 -6.71 -9.92
C LEU A 212 9.81 -7.54 -11.22
N GLN A 213 10.96 -7.94 -11.76
CA GLN A 213 11.03 -8.83 -12.92
C GLN A 213 10.41 -10.22 -12.63
N LYS A 214 10.61 -10.77 -11.43
CA LYS A 214 9.93 -12.01 -11.01
C LYS A 214 8.40 -11.83 -10.96
N LYS A 215 7.92 -10.70 -10.44
CA LYS A 215 6.48 -10.37 -10.46
C LYS A 215 5.95 -10.24 -11.89
N LEU A 216 6.71 -9.62 -12.79
CA LEU A 216 6.33 -9.45 -14.20
C LEU A 216 6.11 -10.80 -14.87
N LYS A 217 7.06 -11.73 -14.73
CA LYS A 217 6.94 -13.08 -15.29
C LYS A 217 5.66 -13.79 -14.83
N ARG A 218 5.35 -13.70 -13.52
CA ARG A 218 4.11 -14.26 -12.96
C ARG A 218 2.87 -13.67 -13.62
N ILE A 219 2.81 -12.34 -13.77
CA ILE A 219 1.67 -11.67 -14.44
C ILE A 219 1.56 -12.11 -15.90
N GLU A 220 2.67 -12.26 -16.61
CA GLU A 220 2.67 -12.73 -18.00
C GLU A 220 2.12 -14.15 -18.12
N ASP A 221 2.52 -15.04 -17.23
CA ASP A 221 2.04 -16.43 -17.23
C ASP A 221 0.54 -16.50 -16.91
N GLU A 222 0.07 -15.75 -15.91
CA GLU A 222 -1.36 -15.64 -15.58
C GLU A 222 -2.17 -15.01 -16.72
N THR A 223 -1.63 -13.98 -17.39
CA THR A 223 -2.27 -13.33 -18.54
C THR A 223 -2.48 -14.30 -19.69
N LYS A 224 -1.46 -15.11 -20.02
CA LYS A 224 -1.55 -16.13 -21.08
C LYS A 224 -2.62 -17.19 -20.79
N VAL A 225 -2.82 -17.55 -19.52
CA VAL A 225 -3.87 -18.49 -19.12
C VAL A 225 -5.25 -17.89 -19.41
N ILE A 226 -5.49 -16.64 -19.03
CA ILE A 226 -6.75 -15.94 -19.30
C ILE A 226 -6.95 -15.76 -20.80
N GLU A 227 -5.91 -15.33 -21.53
CA GLU A 227 -5.96 -15.12 -22.98
C GLU A 227 -6.40 -16.39 -23.72
N LYS A 228 -5.84 -17.55 -23.36
CA LYS A 228 -6.22 -18.85 -23.95
C LYS A 228 -7.70 -19.18 -23.70
N LYS A 229 -8.22 -18.91 -22.51
CA LYS A 229 -9.65 -19.10 -22.19
C LYS A 229 -10.53 -18.18 -23.04
N LEU A 230 -10.13 -16.92 -23.20
CA LEU A 230 -10.88 -15.94 -23.99
C LEU A 230 -10.85 -16.26 -25.50
N GLN A 231 -9.73 -16.75 -26.04
CA GLN A 231 -9.63 -17.17 -27.43
C GLN A 231 -10.58 -18.33 -27.77
N GLN A 232 -10.91 -19.19 -26.79
CA GLN A 232 -11.89 -20.27 -26.97
C GLN A 232 -13.34 -19.77 -27.02
N ASN A 233 -13.61 -18.57 -26.50
CA ASN A 233 -14.94 -17.97 -26.38
C ASN A 233 -15.27 -16.97 -27.50
N ASP A 234 -14.45 -16.89 -28.56
CA ASP A 234 -14.60 -16.01 -29.72
C ASP A 234 -14.78 -14.50 -29.39
N VAL A 235 -14.14 -14.04 -28.31
CA VAL A 235 -14.18 -12.62 -27.88
C VAL A 235 -13.02 -11.79 -28.46
N ARG A 236 -12.60 -12.10 -29.70
CA ARG A 236 -11.41 -11.49 -30.31
C ARG A 236 -11.55 -9.98 -30.48
N PHE A 237 -12.72 -9.53 -30.90
CA PHE A 237 -13.01 -8.10 -31.07
C PHE A 237 -12.87 -7.33 -29.73
N GLN A 238 -13.37 -7.90 -28.63
CA GLN A 238 -13.26 -7.28 -27.30
C GLN A 238 -11.80 -7.23 -26.82
N ILE A 239 -11.00 -8.26 -27.11
CA ILE A 239 -9.55 -8.26 -26.84
C ILE A 239 -8.85 -7.11 -27.60
N ASP A 240 -9.16 -6.94 -28.89
CA ASP A 240 -8.54 -5.89 -29.70
C ASP A 240 -8.97 -4.48 -29.25
N LEU A 241 -10.21 -4.31 -28.76
CA LEU A 241 -10.67 -3.07 -28.11
C LEU A 241 -9.89 -2.77 -26.82
N ILE A 242 -9.64 -3.77 -25.96
CA ILE A 242 -8.83 -3.62 -24.75
C ILE A 242 -7.43 -3.13 -25.13
N LEU A 243 -6.77 -3.82 -26.06
CA LEU A 243 -5.42 -3.47 -26.51
C LEU A 243 -5.37 -2.04 -27.08
N SER A 244 -6.39 -1.65 -27.85
CA SER A 244 -6.51 -0.31 -28.40
C SER A 244 -6.66 0.73 -27.30
N SER A 245 -7.53 0.51 -26.31
CA SER A 245 -7.75 1.42 -25.18
C SER A 245 -6.48 1.63 -24.33
N LEU A 246 -5.66 0.59 -24.17
CA LEU A 246 -4.40 0.67 -23.43
C LEU A 246 -3.28 1.37 -24.20
N ASN A 247 -3.39 1.46 -25.53
CA ASN A 247 -2.37 2.00 -26.44
C ASN A 247 -2.73 3.36 -27.07
N SER A 248 -3.98 3.80 -27.02
CA SER A 248 -4.51 5.02 -27.64
C SER A 248 -3.85 6.33 -27.16
N HIS A 249 -3.07 6.29 -26.08
CA HIS A 249 -2.39 7.46 -25.52
C HIS A 249 -0.96 7.69 -26.03
N LYS A 250 -0.60 7.19 -27.22
CA LYS A 250 0.71 7.49 -27.84
C LYS A 250 0.81 8.91 -28.46
N ASP A 251 -0.30 9.64 -28.65
CA ASP A 251 -0.30 10.91 -29.39
C ASP A 251 -0.80 12.13 -28.60
N THR A 252 -0.26 12.38 -27.40
CA THR A 252 -0.44 13.67 -26.70
C THR A 252 0.89 14.20 -26.19
N VAL A 253 1.82 14.39 -27.12
CA VAL A 253 3.11 15.06 -26.86
C VAL A 253 2.99 16.59 -27.04
N ASN A 254 1.92 17.11 -27.65
CA ASN A 254 1.76 18.53 -27.98
C ASN A 254 0.47 19.17 -27.45
N SER A 255 0.20 19.08 -26.15
CA SER A 255 -0.72 20.04 -25.51
C SER A 255 -0.10 20.55 -24.20
N SER A 256 0.32 21.80 -24.28
CA SER A 256 0.82 22.67 -23.23
C SER A 256 0.08 22.56 -21.89
N GLU A 257 0.89 22.46 -20.83
CA GLU A 257 0.66 22.94 -19.46
C GLU A 257 -0.76 22.82 -18.89
N SER A 258 -1.17 21.60 -18.57
CA SER A 258 -1.97 21.32 -17.37
C SER A 258 -1.73 19.87 -16.94
N ALA A 259 -1.82 19.61 -15.64
CA ALA A 259 -1.32 18.40 -14.97
C ALA A 259 -2.09 17.10 -15.29
N THR A 260 -2.06 16.65 -16.54
CA THR A 260 -2.72 15.41 -17.01
C THR A 260 -1.91 14.67 -18.09
N SER A 261 -0.57 14.79 -18.11
CA SER A 261 0.24 13.85 -18.89
C SER A 261 0.10 12.45 -18.28
N SER A 262 -0.54 11.54 -19.02
CA SER A 262 -0.83 10.15 -18.63
C SER A 262 0.40 9.24 -18.49
N GLN A 263 1.61 9.81 -18.43
CA GLN A 263 2.74 9.21 -17.71
C GLN A 263 2.46 9.32 -16.21
N PHE A 264 1.54 8.50 -15.70
CA PHE A 264 1.26 8.42 -14.27
C PHE A 264 2.52 7.92 -13.56
N ARG A 265 3.35 8.84 -13.08
CA ARG A 265 4.54 8.48 -12.32
C ARG A 265 4.08 7.95 -10.96
N ALA A 266 4.68 6.85 -10.52
CA ALA A 266 4.57 6.40 -9.13
C ALA A 266 5.03 7.48 -8.12
N HIS A 267 5.73 8.52 -8.60
CA HIS A 267 6.33 9.59 -7.80
C HIS A 267 5.85 11.01 -8.16
N ASP A 268 4.78 11.20 -8.93
CA ASP A 268 4.17 12.53 -9.12
C ASP A 268 3.29 12.93 -7.91
N SER A 269 3.82 12.69 -6.70
CA SER A 269 3.25 13.09 -5.42
C SER A 269 3.48 14.58 -5.10
N ARG A 270 4.08 15.34 -6.03
CA ARG A 270 4.61 16.69 -5.74
C ARG A 270 3.72 17.89 -6.05
N SER A 271 2.46 17.72 -6.47
CA SER A 271 1.61 18.91 -6.72
C SER A 271 0.11 18.80 -6.43
N LYS A 272 -0.42 17.65 -6.00
CA LYS A 272 -1.84 17.53 -5.62
C LYS A 272 -1.98 17.44 -4.09
N ASN A 273 -1.65 18.54 -3.40
CA ASN A 273 -1.84 18.71 -1.95
C ASN A 273 -3.33 18.71 -1.51
N LYS A 274 -4.26 18.26 -2.35
CA LYS A 274 -5.69 18.32 -2.07
C LYS A 274 -6.30 16.94 -2.30
N LEU A 275 -6.97 16.45 -1.26
CA LEU A 275 -7.94 15.37 -1.30
C LEU A 275 -8.86 15.53 -2.51
N ILE A 276 -9.31 14.43 -3.13
CA ILE A 276 -10.49 14.48 -4.00
C ILE A 276 -11.70 14.75 -3.09
N PRO A 277 -12.36 15.92 -3.19
CA PRO A 277 -13.55 16.21 -2.41
C PRO A 277 -14.68 15.24 -2.75
N SER A 278 -15.55 14.94 -1.78
CA SER A 278 -16.68 14.02 -2.00
C SER A 278 -17.61 14.47 -3.14
N SER A 279 -17.72 15.77 -3.39
CA SER A 279 -18.47 16.33 -4.54
C SER A 279 -17.90 15.94 -5.89
N ASP A 280 -16.59 15.74 -5.98
CA ASP A 280 -15.86 15.54 -7.23
C ASP A 280 -15.64 14.06 -7.53
N GLN A 281 -15.82 13.19 -6.52
CA GLN A 281 -15.65 11.75 -6.66
C GLN A 281 -16.45 11.15 -7.82
N PRO A 282 -17.75 11.48 -8.05
CA PRO A 282 -18.50 10.92 -9.17
C PRO A 282 -17.89 11.25 -10.54
N ALA A 283 -17.41 12.49 -10.72
CA ALA A 283 -16.78 12.91 -11.96
C ALA A 283 -15.44 12.19 -12.18
N VAL A 284 -14.64 12.04 -11.12
CA VAL A 284 -13.37 11.29 -11.17
C VAL A 284 -13.59 9.83 -11.51
N ILE A 285 -14.58 9.19 -10.89
CA ILE A 285 -14.94 7.79 -11.14
C ILE A 285 -15.37 7.62 -12.61
N SER A 286 -16.22 8.51 -13.12
CA SER A 286 -16.67 8.49 -14.52
C SER A 286 -15.51 8.65 -15.50
N ASP A 287 -14.61 9.60 -15.27
CA ASP A 287 -13.40 9.81 -16.08
C ASP A 287 -12.48 8.58 -16.07
N PHE A 288 -12.30 7.92 -14.92
CA PHE A 288 -11.53 6.68 -14.84
C PHE A 288 -12.13 5.56 -15.72
N PHE A 289 -13.44 5.34 -15.62
CA PHE A 289 -14.13 4.31 -16.42
C PHE A 289 -14.20 4.67 -17.90
N HIS A 290 -14.22 5.95 -18.26
CA HIS A 290 -14.07 6.38 -19.65
C HIS A 290 -12.67 6.05 -20.21
N ARG A 291 -11.61 6.25 -19.43
CA ARG A 291 -10.23 5.90 -19.82
C ARG A 291 -9.99 4.40 -19.91
N PHE A 292 -10.66 3.62 -19.08
CA PHE A 292 -10.56 2.16 -19.02
C PHE A 292 -11.90 1.51 -19.34
N PRO A 293 -12.38 1.59 -20.59
CA PRO A 293 -13.74 1.17 -20.97
C PRO A 293 -13.98 -0.33 -20.76
N PHE A 294 -12.93 -1.14 -20.70
CA PHE A 294 -13.02 -2.55 -20.36
C PHE A 294 -13.47 -2.80 -18.92
N LEU A 295 -13.39 -1.78 -18.04
CA LEU A 295 -13.95 -1.78 -16.68
C LEU A 295 -15.33 -1.11 -16.60
N SER A 296 -15.92 -0.72 -17.73
CA SER A 296 -17.26 -0.11 -17.78
C SER A 296 -18.32 -1.10 -18.24
N SER A 297 -17.88 -2.31 -18.62
CA SER A 297 -18.71 -3.36 -19.19
C SER A 297 -19.26 -4.24 -18.07
N SER A 298 -20.26 -3.77 -17.33
CA SER A 298 -20.99 -4.54 -16.32
C SER A 298 -22.39 -4.01 -16.10
#